data_AF-Q7P610-F1
#
_entry.id   AF-Q7P610-F1
#
_cell.length_a   1.000
_cell.length_b   1.000
_cell.length_c   1.000
_cell.angle_alpha   90.00
_cell.angle_beta   90.00
_cell.angle_gamma   90.00
#
_symmetry.space_group_name_H-M   'P 1'
#
loop_
_entity.id
_entity.type
_entity.pdbx_description
1 polymer ?
#
loop_
_entity_poly.entity_id
_entity_poly.type
_entity_poly.pdbx_seq_one_letter_code
_entity_poly.pdbx_strand_id
1 'polypeptide(L)'
;MKLAFWTVTKGAGNIAKEFKEKLKEHLKDYDIDVFTLRKYDVENTIQIEDFTTNINEKFSQYDGHIFIMASGIVIRKIASLIGTKDKDPAVLLIDEGKHFVISLLSGHLGGANELAYSLANILKLVPVITTSSDVTGKIAVDTISQKLMQSLKI
;
A
#
# COMPACT_ATOMS: atom_id res chain seq x y z
N MET A 1 -10.87 4.99 -1.97
CA MET A 1 -9.83 4.13 -2.59
C MET A 1 -9.98 2.73 -2.05
N LYS A 2 -9.65 1.71 -2.85
CA LYS A 2 -9.62 0.32 -2.43
C LYS A 2 -8.19 -0.10 -2.10
N LEU A 3 -7.92 -0.47 -0.85
CA LEU A 3 -6.60 -0.86 -0.36
C LEU A 3 -6.57 -2.33 0.08
N ALA A 4 -5.45 -3.00 -0.14
CA ALA A 4 -5.22 -4.37 0.34
C ALA A 4 -3.96 -4.44 1.20
N PHE A 5 -4.13 -4.87 2.45
CA PHE A 5 -3.02 -5.33 3.28
C PHE A 5 -2.72 -6.80 2.96
N TRP A 6 -1.44 -7.13 2.83
CA TRP A 6 -0.96 -8.49 2.59
C TRP A 6 -0.01 -8.93 3.69
N THR A 7 -0.27 -10.11 4.25
CA THR A 7 0.50 -10.65 5.38
C THR A 7 0.77 -12.14 5.20
N VAL A 8 1.97 -12.58 5.60
CA VAL A 8 2.42 -13.99 5.47
C VAL A 8 2.95 -14.55 6.79
N THR A 9 2.66 -13.89 7.90
CA THR A 9 2.91 -14.35 9.28
C THR A 9 1.70 -14.01 10.16
N LYS A 10 1.56 -14.70 11.30
CA LYS A 10 0.51 -14.41 12.28
C LYS A 10 0.67 -13.01 12.88
N GLY A 11 1.90 -12.59 13.18
CA GLY A 11 2.19 -11.27 13.74
C GLY A 11 1.80 -10.15 12.77
N ALA A 12 2.25 -10.24 11.52
CA ALA A 12 1.87 -9.31 10.46
C ALA A 12 0.34 -9.23 10.27
N GLY A 13 -0.37 -10.36 10.27
CA GLY A 13 -1.84 -10.40 10.17
C GLY A 13 -2.53 -9.61 11.29
N ASN A 14 -2.07 -9.77 12.54
CA ASN A 14 -2.60 -9.00 13.68
C ASN A 14 -2.32 -7.51 13.56
N ILE A 15 -1.13 -7.14 13.08
CA ILE A 15 -0.75 -5.73 12.85
C ILE A 15 -1.64 -5.12 11.77
N ALA A 16 -1.83 -5.81 10.64
CA ALA A 16 -2.68 -5.31 9.56
C ALA A 16 -4.13 -5.11 10.01
N LYS A 17 -4.66 -6.02 10.85
CA LYS A 17 -5.97 -5.86 11.48
C LYS A 17 -6.04 -4.60 12.35
N GLU A 18 -5.08 -4.41 13.25
CA GLU A 18 -5.01 -3.21 14.10
C GLU A 18 -4.94 -1.92 13.25
N PHE A 19 -4.13 -1.94 12.19
CA PHE A 19 -3.96 -0.79 11.31
C PHE A 19 -5.22 -0.50 10.50
N LYS A 20 -5.92 -1.53 10.00
CA LYS A 20 -7.21 -1.36 9.33
C LYS A 20 -8.22 -0.63 10.22
N GLU A 21 -8.33 -0.99 11.49
CA GLU A 21 -9.28 -0.33 12.42
C GLU A 21 -8.91 1.14 12.65
N LYS A 22 -7.64 1.44 12.94
CA LYS A 22 -7.15 2.83 13.09
C LYS A 22 -7.35 3.66 11.82
N LEU A 23 -7.13 3.07 10.65
CA LEU A 23 -7.30 3.76 9.38
C LEU A 23 -8.77 4.05 9.08
N LYS A 24 -9.70 3.15 9.41
CA LYS A 24 -11.15 3.37 9.21
C LYS A 24 -11.69 4.56 9.99
N GLU A 25 -11.10 4.90 11.14
CA GLU A 25 -11.47 6.08 11.92
C GLU A 25 -11.16 7.39 11.18
N HIS A 26 -10.12 7.39 10.34
CA HIS A 26 -9.57 8.57 9.66
C HIS A 26 -9.88 8.61 8.16
N LEU A 27 -10.05 7.46 7.52
CA LEU A 27 -10.19 7.26 6.08
C LEU A 27 -11.52 6.57 5.77
N LYS A 28 -12.64 7.25 6.04
CA LYS A 28 -14.00 6.67 5.99
C LYS A 28 -14.42 6.20 4.59
N ASP A 29 -13.89 6.82 3.54
CA ASP A 29 -14.20 6.50 2.14
C ASP A 29 -13.26 5.45 1.53
N TYR A 30 -12.44 4.80 2.36
CA TYR A 30 -11.51 3.77 1.94
C TYR A 30 -12.10 2.38 2.23
N ASP A 31 -12.13 1.53 1.22
CA ASP A 31 -12.40 0.11 1.37
C ASP A 31 -11.06 -0.59 1.62
N ILE A 32 -10.91 -1.22 2.79
CA ILE A 32 -9.63 -1.79 3.24
C ILE A 32 -9.81 -3.27 3.51
N ASP A 33 -9.16 -4.09 2.70
CA ASP A 33 -9.08 -5.53 2.87
C ASP A 33 -7.77 -5.94 3.54
N VAL A 34 -7.81 -7.02 4.32
CA VAL A 34 -6.62 -7.62 4.95
C VAL A 34 -6.58 -9.07 4.56
N PHE A 35 -5.56 -9.47 3.82
CA PHE A 35 -5.32 -10.84 3.39
C PHE A 35 -4.22 -11.48 4.27
N THR A 36 -4.51 -12.68 4.76
CA THR A 36 -3.60 -13.46 5.61
C THR A 36 -3.63 -14.93 5.19
N LEU A 37 -2.48 -15.61 5.22
CA LEU A 37 -2.44 -17.06 4.94
C LEU A 37 -3.30 -17.83 5.96
N ARG A 38 -4.20 -18.70 5.47
CA ARG A 38 -5.19 -19.44 6.25
C ARG A 38 -4.58 -20.19 7.44
N LYS A 39 -3.37 -20.74 7.26
CA LYS A 39 -2.65 -21.47 8.32
C LYS A 39 -2.38 -20.65 9.60
N TYR A 40 -2.47 -19.33 9.55
CA TYR A 40 -2.30 -18.47 10.74
C TYR A 40 -3.61 -18.12 11.44
N ASP A 41 -4.75 -18.35 10.78
CA ASP A 41 -6.11 -18.21 11.31
C ASP A 41 -6.30 -16.89 12.08
N VAL A 42 -6.04 -15.77 11.40
CA VAL A 42 -6.21 -14.44 11.98
C VAL A 42 -7.64 -13.97 11.74
N GLU A 43 -8.42 -13.92 12.81
CA GLU A 43 -9.82 -13.44 12.77
C GLU A 43 -9.98 -12.08 12.09
N ASN A 44 -11.13 -11.88 11.45
CA ASN A 44 -11.49 -10.65 10.73
C ASN A 44 -10.52 -10.27 9.60
N THR A 45 -9.82 -11.27 9.05
CA THR A 45 -9.02 -11.13 7.83
C THR A 45 -9.49 -12.13 6.77
N ILE A 46 -9.32 -11.79 5.50
CA ILE A 46 -9.61 -12.67 4.37
C ILE A 46 -8.54 -13.76 4.32
N GLN A 47 -8.95 -15.00 4.59
CA GLN A 47 -8.04 -16.15 4.61
C GLN A 47 -7.73 -16.61 3.19
N ILE A 48 -6.43 -16.69 2.86
CA ILE A 48 -5.94 -17.15 1.56
C ILE A 48 -5.04 -18.38 1.71
N GLU A 49 -5.07 -19.31 0.75
CA GLU A 49 -4.19 -20.50 0.79
C GLU A 49 -2.78 -20.19 0.32
N ASP A 50 -2.66 -19.44 -0.78
CA ASP A 50 -1.38 -19.06 -1.37
C ASP A 50 -1.34 -17.56 -1.65
N PHE A 51 -0.24 -16.93 -1.23
CA PHE A 51 -0.02 -15.52 -1.43
C PHE A 51 0.18 -15.16 -2.91
N THR A 52 0.90 -15.99 -3.66
CA THR A 52 1.30 -15.69 -5.05
C THR A 52 0.10 -15.66 -5.97
N THR A 53 -0.75 -16.68 -5.91
CA THR A 53 -1.97 -16.78 -6.72
C THR A 53 -2.89 -15.59 -6.43
N ASN A 54 -3.10 -15.28 -5.14
CA ASN A 54 -4.01 -14.20 -4.75
C ASN A 54 -3.48 -12.82 -5.15
N ILE A 55 -2.19 -12.53 -4.97
CA ILE A 55 -1.64 -11.24 -5.40
C ILE A 55 -1.71 -11.11 -6.93
N ASN A 56 -1.39 -12.15 -7.69
CA ASN A 56 -1.45 -12.13 -9.14
C ASN A 56 -2.87 -11.81 -9.66
N GLU A 57 -3.90 -12.40 -9.04
CA GLU A 57 -5.30 -12.16 -9.42
C GLU A 57 -5.80 -10.77 -9.02
N LYS A 58 -5.35 -10.26 -7.87
CA LYS A 58 -5.93 -9.08 -7.23
C LYS A 58 -5.12 -7.80 -7.49
N PHE A 59 -3.90 -7.87 -8.02
CA PHE A 59 -3.01 -6.72 -8.13
C PHE A 59 -3.64 -5.52 -8.88
N SER A 60 -4.29 -5.78 -10.01
CA SER A 60 -4.95 -4.72 -10.79
C SER A 60 -6.33 -4.29 -10.26
N GLN A 61 -6.82 -4.92 -9.18
CA GLN A 61 -8.16 -4.70 -8.63
C GLN A 61 -8.19 -3.74 -7.43
N TYR A 62 -7.02 -3.28 -6.98
CA TYR A 62 -6.86 -2.36 -5.85
C TYR A 62 -6.09 -1.13 -6.30
N ASP A 63 -6.39 0.00 -5.67
CA ASP A 63 -5.66 1.25 -5.91
C ASP A 63 -4.30 1.24 -5.19
N GLY A 64 -4.19 0.49 -4.09
CA GLY A 64 -2.97 0.40 -3.31
C GLY A 64 -2.79 -0.91 -2.55
N HIS A 65 -1.54 -1.38 -2.49
CA HIS A 65 -1.13 -2.58 -1.79
C HIS A 65 -0.13 -2.26 -0.69
N ILE A 66 -0.43 -2.71 0.53
CA ILE A 66 0.40 -2.51 1.71
C ILE A 66 0.88 -3.89 2.18
N PHE A 67 2.17 -4.15 2.06
CA PHE A 67 2.74 -5.43 2.45
C PHE A 67 3.41 -5.31 3.83
N ILE A 68 2.98 -6.13 4.79
CA ILE A 68 3.65 -6.26 6.10
C ILE A 68 4.53 -7.51 6.05
N MET A 69 5.68 -7.38 5.39
CA MET A 69 6.66 -8.44 5.18
C MET A 69 7.96 -7.87 4.58
N ALA A 70 9.01 -8.69 4.47
CA ALA A 70 10.29 -8.25 3.91
C ALA A 70 10.17 -7.79 2.44
N SER A 71 10.87 -6.71 2.08
CA SER A 71 10.88 -6.17 0.72
C SER A 71 11.25 -7.21 -0.36
N GLY A 72 12.21 -8.09 -0.06
CA GLY A 72 12.69 -9.09 -1.01
C GLY A 72 11.62 -10.07 -1.50
N ILE A 73 10.69 -10.49 -0.63
CA ILE A 73 9.59 -11.36 -1.08
C ILE A 73 8.59 -10.57 -1.92
N VAL A 74 8.28 -9.33 -1.52
CA VAL A 74 7.33 -8.47 -2.25
C VAL A 74 7.84 -8.23 -3.67
N ILE A 75 9.07 -7.76 -3.82
CA ILE A 75 9.68 -7.46 -5.12
C ILE A 75 9.63 -8.69 -6.03
N ARG A 76 10.08 -9.87 -5.54
CA ARG A 76 10.06 -11.09 -6.34
C ARG A 76 8.66 -11.52 -6.78
N LYS A 77 7.62 -11.21 -5.99
CA LYS A 77 6.25 -11.62 -6.28
C LYS A 77 5.53 -10.65 -7.19
N ILE A 78 5.76 -9.35 -7.03
CA ILE A 78 5.12 -8.34 -7.88
C ILE A 78 5.87 -8.11 -9.20
N ALA A 79 7.13 -8.54 -9.33
CA ALA A 79 7.97 -8.23 -10.50
C ALA A 79 7.30 -8.56 -11.85
N SER A 80 6.58 -9.67 -11.96
CA SER A 80 5.87 -10.07 -13.19
C SER A 80 4.53 -9.35 -13.40
N LEU A 81 4.08 -8.57 -12.43
CA LEU A 81 2.80 -7.85 -12.43
C LEU A 81 2.98 -6.36 -12.72
N ILE A 82 4.21 -5.84 -12.60
CA ILE A 82 4.54 -4.44 -12.85
C ILE A 82 4.43 -4.16 -14.35
N GLY A 83 3.60 -3.18 -14.70
CA GLY A 83 3.43 -2.65 -16.04
C GLY A 83 4.06 -1.26 -16.18
N THR A 84 3.20 -0.24 -16.32
CA THR A 84 3.60 1.14 -16.58
C THR A 84 3.21 2.05 -15.42
N LYS A 85 4.01 3.10 -15.19
CA LYS A 85 3.87 4.03 -14.04
C LYS A 85 2.50 4.73 -13.93
N ASP A 86 1.75 4.81 -15.02
CA ASP A 86 0.41 5.41 -15.11
C ASP A 86 -0.73 4.43 -14.79
N LYS A 87 -0.43 3.13 -14.71
CA LYS A 87 -1.41 2.06 -14.47
C LYS A 87 -1.14 1.25 -13.21
N ASP A 88 0.12 1.15 -12.81
CA ASP A 88 0.52 0.36 -11.65
C ASP A 88 -0.02 0.96 -10.36
N PRO A 89 -0.64 0.16 -9.48
CA PRO A 89 -1.18 0.63 -8.21
C PRO A 89 -0.06 1.12 -7.27
N ALA A 90 -0.42 1.88 -6.25
CA ALA A 90 0.52 2.20 -5.18
C ALA A 90 1.02 0.91 -4.50
N VAL A 91 2.33 0.78 -4.30
CA VAL A 91 2.88 -0.31 -3.48
C VAL A 91 3.66 0.26 -2.32
N LEU A 92 3.31 -0.19 -1.12
CA LEU A 92 3.93 0.20 0.13
C LEU A 92 4.41 -1.02 0.92
N LEU A 93 5.47 -0.83 1.69
CA LEU A 93 5.95 -1.81 2.66
C LEU A 93 5.82 -1.24 4.07
N ILE A 94 5.48 -2.10 5.03
CA ILE A 94 5.56 -1.80 6.45
C ILE A 94 6.35 -2.93 7.11
N ASP A 95 7.28 -2.60 7.99
CA ASP A 95 8.00 -3.61 8.76
C ASP A 95 7.14 -4.12 9.94
N GLU A 96 7.32 -5.39 10.32
CA GLU A 96 6.56 -5.99 11.42
C GLU A 96 6.88 -5.33 12.79
N GLY A 97 7.99 -4.59 12.88
CA GLY A 97 8.33 -3.77 14.04
C GLY A 97 7.54 -2.46 14.14
N LYS A 98 6.70 -2.12 13.14
CA LYS A 98 5.90 -0.89 13.09
C LYS A 98 6.76 0.38 13.16
N HIS A 99 7.92 0.39 12.49
CA HIS A 99 8.79 1.56 12.47
C HIS A 99 8.57 2.42 11.23
N PHE A 100 8.45 1.78 10.07
CA PHE A 100 8.51 2.44 8.76
C PHE A 100 7.29 2.13 7.90
N VAL A 101 6.94 3.08 7.05
CA VAL A 101 6.10 2.86 5.87
C VAL A 101 6.86 3.37 4.64
N ILE A 102 7.17 2.46 3.73
CA ILE A 102 8.09 2.69 2.62
C ILE A 102 7.28 2.75 1.33
N SER A 103 7.40 3.85 0.57
CA SER A 103 6.86 3.94 -0.78
C SER A 103 7.77 3.16 -1.74
N LEU A 104 7.25 2.07 -2.33
CA LEU A 104 8.05 1.13 -3.13
C LEU A 104 7.82 1.27 -4.64
N LEU A 105 6.57 1.42 -5.08
CA LEU A 105 6.20 1.53 -6.50
C LEU A 105 5.11 2.59 -6.68
N SER A 106 5.12 3.27 -7.84
CA SER A 106 4.12 4.27 -8.23
C SER A 106 4.02 5.48 -7.29
N GLY A 107 5.18 6.04 -6.92
CA GLY A 107 5.31 7.16 -5.98
C GLY A 107 4.43 8.38 -6.28
N HIS A 108 4.44 8.88 -7.52
CA HIS A 108 3.65 10.04 -7.93
C HIS A 108 2.27 9.65 -8.47
N LEU A 109 2.21 9.18 -9.73
CA LEU A 109 0.96 8.99 -10.45
C LEU A 109 0.02 7.98 -9.80
N GLY A 110 0.56 6.87 -9.27
CA GLY A 110 -0.22 5.89 -8.53
C GLY A 110 -0.41 6.23 -7.04
N GLY A 111 0.14 7.35 -6.56
CA GLY A 111 -0.13 7.89 -5.23
C GLY A 111 0.59 7.23 -4.06
N ALA A 112 1.61 6.42 -4.27
CA ALA A 112 2.27 5.71 -3.17
C ALA A 112 2.96 6.64 -2.16
N ASN A 113 3.51 7.79 -2.60
CA ASN A 113 4.13 8.74 -1.67
C ASN A 113 3.08 9.41 -0.77
N GLU A 114 2.00 9.93 -1.36
CA GLU A 114 0.89 10.56 -0.62
C GLU A 114 0.21 9.55 0.32
N LEU A 115 0.05 8.29 -0.11
CA LEU A 115 -0.46 7.23 0.74
C LEU A 115 0.51 6.91 1.88
N ALA A 116 1.82 6.84 1.63
CA ALA A 116 2.82 6.59 2.67
C ALA A 116 2.82 7.69 3.75
N TYR A 117 2.73 8.96 3.36
CA TYR A 117 2.61 10.07 4.31
C TYR A 117 1.31 9.99 5.13
N SER A 118 0.20 9.70 4.47
CA SER A 118 -1.11 9.51 5.12
C SER A 118 -1.07 8.39 6.16
N LEU A 119 -0.57 7.21 5.77
CA LEU A 119 -0.43 6.07 6.67
C LEU A 119 0.54 6.37 7.82
N ALA A 120 1.69 7.00 7.54
CA ALA A 120 2.66 7.38 8.56
C ALA A 120 2.04 8.29 9.63
N ASN A 121 1.29 9.31 9.21
CA ASN A 121 0.66 10.26 10.14
C ASN A 121 -0.40 9.59 11.05
N ILE A 122 -1.23 8.73 10.48
CA ILE A 122 -2.32 8.05 11.22
C ILE A 122 -1.75 6.95 12.12
N LEU A 123 -0.86 6.12 11.58
CA LEU A 123 -0.33 4.92 12.25
C LEU A 123 0.89 5.20 13.13
N LYS A 124 1.41 6.44 13.12
CA LYS A 124 2.61 6.87 13.84
C LYS A 124 3.87 6.11 13.41
N LEU A 125 4.02 5.94 12.09
CA LEU A 125 5.19 5.34 11.45
C LEU A 125 6.07 6.42 10.84
N VAL A 126 7.33 6.09 10.55
CA VAL A 126 8.24 6.96 9.78
C VAL A 126 8.04 6.70 8.28
N PRO A 127 7.65 7.70 7.48
CA PRO A 127 7.55 7.53 6.04
C PRO A 127 8.96 7.50 5.42
N VAL A 128 9.21 6.54 4.53
CA VAL A 128 10.45 6.43 3.77
C VAL A 128 10.12 6.67 2.29
N ILE A 129 10.47 7.86 1.82
CA ILE A 129 10.28 8.31 0.44
C ILE A 129 11.65 8.55 -0.20
N THR A 130 11.93 7.87 -1.30
CA THR A 130 13.21 7.99 -2.02
C THR A 130 13.10 8.77 -3.33
N THR A 131 11.89 9.17 -3.71
CA THR A 131 11.61 9.84 -4.98
C THR A 131 12.24 11.24 -5.00
N SER A 132 13.07 11.53 -6.00
CA SER A 132 13.93 12.73 -6.01
C SER A 132 13.17 14.06 -5.96
N SER A 133 12.02 14.16 -6.63
CA SER A 133 11.18 15.38 -6.63
C SER A 133 10.63 15.66 -5.24
N ASP A 134 10.07 14.65 -4.57
CA ASP A 134 9.57 14.78 -3.20
C ASP A 134 10.67 15.15 -2.21
N VAL A 135 11.85 14.50 -2.31
CA VAL A 135 12.99 14.76 -1.42
C VAL A 135 13.55 16.17 -1.61
N THR A 136 13.46 16.73 -2.82
CA THR A 136 13.95 18.09 -3.12
C THR A 136 12.89 19.18 -2.92
N GLY A 137 11.68 18.82 -2.47
CA GLY A 137 10.56 19.76 -2.29
C GLY A 137 10.03 20.36 -3.60
N LYS A 138 10.44 19.83 -4.76
CA LYS A 138 9.95 20.26 -6.06
C LYS A 138 8.76 19.39 -6.42
N ILE A 139 7.58 20.01 -6.51
CA ILE A 139 6.37 19.30 -6.96
C ILE A 139 6.65 18.77 -8.37
N ALA A 140 6.50 17.46 -8.56
CA ALA A 140 6.69 16.85 -9.86
C ALA A 140 5.58 17.31 -10.83
N VAL A 141 5.94 17.56 -12.09
CA VAL A 141 5.05 18.14 -13.11
C VAL A 141 3.80 17.27 -13.33
N ASP A 142 3.97 15.96 -13.25
CA ASP A 142 2.90 14.96 -13.33
C ASP A 142 1.91 15.07 -12.16
N THR A 143 2.39 15.28 -10.93
CA THR A 143 1.52 15.54 -9.76
C THR A 143 0.70 16.81 -9.92
N ILE A 144 1.29 17.90 -10.44
CA ILE A 144 0.56 19.15 -10.74
C ILE A 144 -0.53 18.88 -11.78
N SER A 145 -0.17 18.18 -12.86
CA SER A 145 -1.12 17.84 -13.93
C SER A 145 -2.29 17.01 -13.41
N GLN A 146 -2.05 16.04 -12.53
CA GLN A 146 -3.12 15.24 -11.91
C GLN A 146 -4.04 16.09 -11.03
N LYS A 147 -3.49 16.91 -10.13
CA LYS A 147 -4.30 17.77 -9.24
C LYS A 147 -5.14 18.77 -10.04
N LEU A 148 -4.56 19.36 -11.08
CA LEU A 148 -5.27 20.26 -11.98
C LEU A 148 -6.39 19.53 -12.74
N MET A 149 -6.12 18.36 -13.31
CA MET A 149 -7.15 17.57 -13.98
C MET A 149 -8.27 17.10 -13.04
N GLN A 150 -7.95 16.77 -11.79
CA GLN A 150 -8.96 16.42 -10.79
C GLN A 150 -9.84 17.62 -10.43
N SER A 151 -9.26 18.82 -10.34
CA SER A 151 -10.00 20.06 -10.06
C SER A 151 -10.90 20.54 -11.21
N LEU A 152 -10.59 20.13 -12.45
CA LEU A 152 -11.31 20.51 -13.67
C LEU A 152 -12.42 19.53 -14.07
N LYS A 153 -12.52 18.37 -13.42
CA LYS A 153 -13.65 17.45 -13.59
C LYS A 153 -14.87 18.01 -12.83
N ILE A 154 -15.65 18.84 -13.53
CA ILE A 154 -17.03 19.24 -13.18
C ILE A 154 -17.96 18.07 -13.46
#